data_AF-A0A7W4UK79-F1
#
_entry.id   AF-A0A7W4UK79-F1
#
_cell.length_a   1.000
_cell.length_b   1.000
_cell.length_c   1.000
_cell.angle_alpha   90.00
_cell.angle_beta   90.00
_cell.angle_gamma   90.00
#
_symmetry.space_group_name_H-M   'P 1'
#
loop_
_entity.id
_entity.type
_entity.pdbx_description
1 polymer ?
#
loop_
_entity_poly.entity_id
_entity_poly.type
_entity_poly.pdbx_seq_one_letter_code
_entity_poly.pdbx_strand_id
1 'polypeptide(L)'
;MVEAIAYRYRTGIAWRDLPEVFGPWQTVWTWHRRMAADGSWDRVLAKLTAAADSAGVIDWSISVDSTIARAHQHATNVTRLTGGFIELQESARRAA
;
A
#
# COMPACT_ATOMS: atom_id res chain seq x y z
N MET A 1 -6.63 -17.75 -9.52
CA MET A 1 -6.37 -17.44 -8.09
C MET A 1 -5.85 -16.02 -7.94
N VAL A 2 -4.74 -15.68 -8.59
CA VAL A 2 -4.19 -14.31 -8.61
C VAL A 2 -5.17 -13.34 -9.27
N GLU A 3 -5.88 -13.77 -10.32
CA GLU A 3 -6.91 -13.00 -11.03
C GLU A 3 -8.04 -12.58 -10.10
N ALA A 4 -8.47 -13.47 -9.20
CA ALA A 4 -9.52 -13.19 -8.22
C ALA A 4 -9.07 -12.14 -7.19
N ILE A 5 -7.82 -12.21 -6.76
CA ILE A 5 -7.20 -11.24 -5.84
C ILE A 5 -7.10 -9.88 -6.54
N ALA A 6 -6.59 -9.85 -7.77
CA ALA A 6 -6.49 -8.63 -8.58
C ALA A 6 -7.87 -8.01 -8.84
N TYR A 7 -8.88 -8.82 -9.17
CA TYR A 7 -10.26 -8.36 -9.34
C TYR A 7 -10.80 -7.69 -8.08
N ARG A 8 -10.60 -8.31 -6.90
CA ARG A 8 -11.03 -7.74 -5.61
C ARG A 8 -10.39 -6.38 -5.33
N TYR A 9 -9.09 -6.22 -5.59
CA TYR A 9 -8.41 -4.93 -5.40
C TYR A 9 -8.84 -3.87 -6.43
N ARG A 10 -9.06 -4.27 -7.69
CA ARG A 10 -9.53 -3.37 -8.73
C ARG A 10 -10.94 -2.83 -8.46
N THR A 11 -11.81 -3.66 -7.90
CA THR A 11 -13.24 -3.33 -7.70
C THR A 11 -13.56 -2.85 -6.28
N GLY A 12 -12.67 -3.10 -5.31
CA GLY A 12 -12.85 -2.70 -3.91
C GLY A 12 -13.89 -3.53 -3.15
N ILE A 13 -14.40 -4.63 -3.72
CA ILE A 13 -15.45 -5.45 -3.10
C ILE A 13 -14.97 -6.16 -1.83
N ALA A 14 -15.93 -6.53 -0.96
CA ALA A 14 -15.65 -7.41 0.15
C ALA A 14 -15.30 -8.82 -0.36
N TRP A 15 -14.51 -9.57 0.40
CA TRP A 15 -14.13 -10.94 0.03
C TRP A 15 -15.34 -11.85 -0.18
N ARG A 16 -16.41 -11.67 0.63
CA ARG A 16 -17.63 -12.48 0.54
C ARG A 16 -18.41 -12.25 -0.75
N ASP A 17 -18.18 -11.14 -1.42
CA ASP A 17 -18.89 -10.74 -2.65
C ASP A 17 -18.12 -11.14 -3.92
N LEU A 18 -17.05 -11.92 -3.77
CA LEU A 18 -16.25 -12.38 -4.90
C LEU A 18 -17.11 -13.19 -5.88
N PRO A 19 -17.12 -12.87 -7.18
CA PRO A 19 -17.89 -13.60 -8.17
C PRO A 19 -17.58 -15.10 -8.18
N GLU A 20 -18.62 -15.93 -8.30
CA GLU A 20 -18.52 -17.40 -8.21
C GLU A 20 -17.58 -18.01 -9.25
N VAL A 21 -17.42 -17.36 -10.41
CA VAL A 21 -16.44 -17.75 -11.46
C VAL A 21 -15.01 -17.87 -10.94
N PHE A 22 -14.66 -17.18 -9.85
CA PHE A 22 -13.34 -17.25 -9.22
C PHE A 22 -13.22 -18.39 -8.18
N GLY A 23 -14.32 -19.07 -7.87
CA GLY A 23 -14.40 -20.11 -6.84
C GLY A 23 -14.56 -19.57 -5.41
N PRO A 24 -14.43 -20.43 -4.40
CA PRO A 24 -14.70 -20.08 -3.01
C PRO A 24 -13.77 -18.98 -2.48
N TRP A 25 -14.36 -17.89 -2.00
CA TRP A 25 -13.58 -16.74 -1.53
C TRP A 25 -12.64 -17.07 -0.36
N GLN A 26 -12.96 -18.07 0.47
CA GLN A 26 -12.10 -18.48 1.58
C GLN A 26 -10.77 -19.01 1.07
N THR A 27 -10.80 -19.82 0.01
CA THR A 27 -9.59 -20.34 -0.64
C THR A 27 -8.76 -19.20 -1.20
N VAL A 28 -9.39 -18.26 -1.91
CA VAL A 28 -8.73 -17.07 -2.46
C VAL A 28 -8.07 -16.24 -1.36
N TRP A 29 -8.80 -15.99 -0.27
CA TRP A 29 -8.29 -15.28 0.90
C TRP A 29 -7.10 -15.99 1.56
N THR A 30 -7.18 -17.31 1.77
CA THR A 30 -6.10 -18.09 2.39
C THR A 30 -4.82 -18.01 1.56
N TRP A 31 -4.93 -18.13 0.24
CA TRP A 31 -3.79 -17.98 -0.66
C TRP A 31 -3.22 -16.55 -0.66
N HIS A 32 -4.10 -15.54 -0.76
CA HIS A 32 -3.71 -14.14 -0.65
C HIS A 32 -2.91 -13.87 0.63
N ARG A 33 -3.43 -14.34 1.77
CA ARG A 33 -2.79 -14.17 3.09
C ARG A 33 -1.43 -14.87 3.16
N ARG A 34 -1.30 -16.08 2.60
CA ARG A 34 -0.01 -16.81 2.57
C ARG A 34 1.03 -16.06 1.74
N MET A 35 0.65 -15.63 0.55
CA MET A 35 1.52 -14.85 -0.35
C MET A 35 1.92 -13.49 0.22
N ALA A 36 1.05 -12.88 1.04
CA ALA A 36 1.39 -11.67 1.77
C ALA A 36 2.39 -11.96 2.90
N ALA A 37 2.16 -13.05 3.66
CA ALA A 37 3.03 -13.42 4.77
C ALA A 37 4.43 -13.87 4.33
N ASP A 38 4.56 -14.50 3.17
CA ASP A 38 5.84 -14.98 2.64
C ASP A 38 6.55 -13.95 1.72
N GLY A 39 6.00 -12.74 1.58
CA GLY A 39 6.57 -11.67 0.75
C GLY A 39 6.55 -11.96 -0.76
N SER A 40 5.66 -12.84 -1.24
CA SER A 40 5.47 -13.06 -2.68
C SER A 40 5.02 -11.79 -3.39
N TRP A 41 4.11 -11.01 -2.77
CA TRP A 41 3.64 -9.75 -3.36
C TRP A 41 4.76 -8.72 -3.49
N ASP A 42 5.64 -8.62 -2.49
CA ASP A 42 6.79 -7.69 -2.54
C ASP A 42 7.74 -8.06 -3.68
N ARG A 43 8.01 -9.35 -3.87
CA ARG A 43 8.85 -9.85 -4.96
C ARG A 43 8.22 -9.60 -6.34
N VAL A 44 6.90 -9.76 -6.47
CA VAL A 44 6.18 -9.44 -7.71
C VAL A 44 6.24 -7.95 -7.99
N LEU A 45 5.94 -7.11 -6.99
CA LEU A 45 6.01 -5.65 -7.11
C LEU A 45 7.40 -5.20 -7.56
N ALA A 46 8.47 -5.66 -6.88
CA ALA A 46 9.84 -5.30 -7.22
C ALA A 46 10.18 -5.63 -8.69
N LYS A 47 9.78 -6.81 -9.18
CA LYS A 47 10.02 -7.21 -10.57
C LYS A 47 9.25 -6.36 -11.57
N LEU A 48 7.96 -6.08 -11.29
CA LEU A 48 7.12 -5.27 -12.18
C LEU A 48 7.59 -3.82 -12.21
N THR A 49 7.96 -3.25 -11.07
CA THR A 49 8.52 -1.91 -10.97
C THR A 49 9.83 -1.80 -11.76
N ALA A 50 10.76 -2.74 -11.58
CA ALA A 50 12.02 -2.74 -12.35
C ALA A 50 11.80 -2.88 -13.86
N ALA A 51 10.85 -3.71 -14.28
CA ALA A 51 10.50 -3.84 -15.70
C ALA A 51 9.90 -2.54 -16.25
N ALA A 52 8.99 -1.90 -15.51
CA ALA A 52 8.36 -0.65 -15.93
C ALA A 52 9.34 0.54 -15.93
N ASP A 53 10.28 0.58 -14.98
CA ASP A 53 11.38 1.55 -14.94
C ASP A 53 12.30 1.40 -16.16
N SER A 54 12.78 0.19 -16.45
CA SER A 54 13.62 -0.06 -17.63
C SER A 54 12.92 0.23 -18.96
N ALA A 55 11.59 0.13 -18.99
CA ALA A 55 10.77 0.48 -20.15
C ALA A 55 10.41 1.98 -20.22
N GLY A 56 10.83 2.80 -19.26
CA GLY A 56 10.53 4.23 -19.19
C GLY A 56 9.05 4.55 -18.94
N VAL A 57 8.29 3.60 -18.38
CA VAL A 57 6.86 3.75 -18.07
C VAL A 57 6.64 4.46 -16.73
N ILE A 58 7.65 4.44 -15.86
CA ILE A 58 7.61 5.09 -14.54
C ILE A 58 8.38 6.41 -14.63
N ASP A 59 7.70 7.50 -14.28
CA ASP A 59 8.34 8.75 -13.87
C ASP A 59 8.46 8.74 -12.34
N TRP A 60 9.66 8.99 -11.82
CA TRP A 60 9.94 9.00 -10.38
C TRP A 60 9.68 10.35 -9.73
N SER A 61 8.97 11.26 -10.41
CA SER A 61 8.47 12.47 -9.78
C SER A 61 7.39 12.13 -8.75
N ILE A 62 7.64 12.51 -7.49
CA ILE A 62 6.71 12.28 -6.37
C ILE A 62 6.12 13.62 -5.98
N SER A 63 4.80 13.76 -6.09
CA SER A 63 4.07 14.89 -5.47
C SER A 63 3.83 14.57 -4.00
N VAL A 64 4.35 15.42 -3.11
CA VAL A 64 4.14 15.30 -1.67
C VAL A 64 3.08 16.30 -1.24
N ASP A 65 1.87 15.81 -0.98
CA ASP A 65 0.81 16.63 -0.38
C ASP A 65 0.81 16.48 1.14
N SER A 66 0.77 17.60 1.85
CA SER A 66 0.59 17.61 3.31
C SER A 66 -0.85 17.98 3.65
N THR A 67 -1.44 17.26 4.61
CA THR A 67 -2.76 17.57 5.16
C THR A 67 -2.66 17.85 6.66
N ILE A 68 -3.09 19.04 7.09
CA ILE A 68 -3.19 19.39 8.51
C ILE A 68 -4.63 19.16 8.96
N ALA A 69 -4.86 18.06 9.69
CA ALA A 69 -6.13 17.83 10.37
C ALA A 69 -6.08 18.41 11.80
N ARG A 70 -6.82 19.49 12.05
CA ARG A 70 -6.93 20.06 13.40
C ARG A 70 -7.84 19.18 14.25
N ALA A 71 -7.33 18.73 15.40
CA ALA A 71 -8.14 18.01 16.38
C ALA A 71 -9.11 18.97 17.09
N HIS A 72 -10.29 18.46 17.46
CA HIS A 72 -11.24 19.20 18.29
C HIS A 72 -10.68 19.39 19.71
N GLN A 73 -11.05 20.47 20.39
CA GLN A 73 -10.52 20.80 21.73
C GLN A 73 -10.68 19.69 22.78
N HIS A 74 -11.67 18.81 22.64
CA HIS A 74 -11.85 17.64 23.53
C HIS A 74 -10.84 16.50 23.31
N ALA A 75 -10.03 16.54 22.24
CA ALA A 75 -8.93 15.61 22.01
C ALA A 75 -7.62 16.02 22.72
N THR A 76 -7.61 17.11 23.49
CA THR A 76 -6.42 17.66 24.18
C THR A 76 -5.98 16.87 25.42
N ASN A 77 -6.79 15.90 25.88
CA ASN A 77 -6.52 15.16 27.11
C ASN A 77 -5.63 13.92 26.92
N VAL A 78 -5.13 13.67 25.70
CA VAL A 78 -4.17 12.59 25.43
C VAL A 78 -2.76 13.16 25.63
N THR A 79 -2.00 12.58 26.56
CA THR A 79 -0.60 12.94 26.78
C THR A 79 0.18 12.84 25.47
N ARG A 80 0.72 13.96 25.00
CA ARG A 80 1.63 13.94 23.86
C ARG A 80 2.91 13.24 24.30
N LEU A 81 3.27 12.14 23.64
CA LEU A 81 4.67 11.70 23.54
C LEU A 81 5.40 12.69 22.60
N THR A 82 5.56 13.94 23.03
CA THR A 82 6.29 14.96 22.27
C THR A 82 7.78 14.70 22.42
N GLY A 83 8.35 14.08 21.39
CA GLY A 83 9.78 13.81 21.25
C GLY A 83 10.15 13.24 19.88
N GLY A 84 9.32 13.47 18.86
CA GLY A 84 9.67 13.11 17.49
C GLY A 84 10.74 14.08 16.97
N PHE A 85 12.01 13.69 17.08
CA PHE A 85 13.17 14.47 16.59
C PHE A 85 13.29 14.52 15.06
N ILE A 86 12.33 13.95 14.33
CA ILE A 86 12.44 13.74 12.89
C ILE A 86 11.56 14.78 12.19
N GLU A 87 12.18 15.84 11.66
CA GLU A 87 11.61 16.54 10.52
C GLU A 87 11.65 15.59 9.32
N LEU A 88 10.53 14.91 9.05
CA LEU A 88 10.37 14.00 7.90
C LEU A 88 10.46 14.72 6.53
N GLN A 89 10.60 16.05 6.53
CA GLN A 89 10.65 16.87 5.31
C GLN A 89 12.08 17.15 4.81
N GLU A 90 13.14 16.82 5.57
CA GLU A 90 14.50 16.93 5.03
C GLU A 90 14.78 15.79 4.05
N SER A 91 14.58 16.08 2.76
CA SER A 91 15.17 15.31 1.68
C SER A 91 16.68 15.52 1.74
N ALA A 92 17.39 14.65 2.46
CA ALA A 92 18.84 14.64 2.45
C ALA A 92 19.32 14.53 0.99
N ARG A 93 20.02 15.58 0.52
CA ARG A 93 20.64 15.63 -0.82
C ARG A 93 21.38 14.31 -1.11
N ARG A 94 20.91 13.58 -2.11
CA ARG A 94 21.64 12.56 -2.90
C ARG A 94 21.09 12.66 -4.33
N ALA A 95 21.85 12.75 -5.40
CA ALA A 95 23.29 12.67 -5.63
C ALA A 95 23.64 13.59 -6.83
N ALA A 96 24.93 13.93 -6.96
CA ALA A 96 25.50 14.56 -8.14
C ALA A 96 25.52 13.60 -9.34
#